data_AF-A0A6L7S3F4-F1
#
_entry.id   AF-A0A6L7S3F4-F1
#
_cell.length_a   1.000
_cell.length_b   1.000
_cell.length_c   1.000
_cell.angle_alpha   90.00
_cell.angle_beta   90.00
_cell.angle_gamma   90.00
#
_symmetry.space_group_name_H-M   'P 1'
#
loop_
_entity.id
_entity.type
_entity.pdbx_description
1 polymer ?
#
loop_
_entity_poly.entity_id
_entity_poly.type
_entity_poly.pdbx_seq_one_letter_code
_entity_poly.pdbx_strand_id
1 'polypeptide(L)' 'MDLMQVGVHRLVIALWLGHERAETTQIYVEATLAMKEQALAMTSPRKGDPGRYQPPDNLLAFLSSL' A
#
# COMPACT_ATOMS: atom_id res chain seq x y z
N MET A 1 6.21 -0.27 7.58
CA MET A 1 6.51 1.03 8.23
C MET A 1 6.01 2.11 7.30
N ASP A 2 4.88 2.73 7.64
CA ASP A 2 4.06 3.51 6.70
C ASP A 2 4.37 5.01 6.75
N LEU A 3 5.66 5.36 6.84
CA LEU A 3 6.10 6.71 7.19
C LEU A 3 5.64 7.76 6.17
N MET A 4 5.62 7.42 4.87
CA MET A 4 5.11 8.34 3.84
C MET A 4 3.59 8.52 3.89
N GLN A 5 2.84 7.51 4.34
CA GLN A 5 1.39 7.63 4.48
C GLN A 5 0.97 8.52 5.65
N VAL A 6 1.83 8.63 6.68
CA VAL A 6 1.64 9.55 7.81
C VAL A 6 2.12 10.98 7.49
N GLY A 7 2.48 11.27 6.23
CA GLY A 7 2.89 12.60 5.80
C GLY A 7 4.33 12.97 6.16
N VAL A 8 5.17 11.99 6.52
CA VAL A 8 6.59 12.25 6.74
C VAL A 8 7.25 12.58 5.40
N HIS A 9 7.79 13.81 5.32
CA HIS A 9 8.42 14.31 4.10
C HIS A 9 9.59 13.41 3.68
N ARG A 10 9.71 13.16 2.37
CA ARG A 10 10.70 12.27 1.75
C ARG A 10 12.15 12.55 2.19
N LEU A 11 12.46 13.82 2.47
CA LEU A 11 13.75 14.25 3.00
C LEU A 11 14.09 13.64 4.37
N VAL A 12 13.10 13.40 5.23
CA VAL A 12 13.31 12.80 6.57
C VAL A 12 13.63 11.32 6.46
N ILE A 13 12.99 10.61 5.52
CA ILE A 13 13.26 9.19 5.25
C ILE A 13 14.66 9.03 4.63
N ALA A 14 15.03 9.92 3.70
CA ALA A 14 16.38 9.93 3.12
C ALA A 14 17.45 10.16 4.20
N LEU A 15 17.23 11.10 5.12
CA LEU A 15 18.15 11.40 6.21
C LEU A 15 18.29 10.22 7.19
N TRP A 16 17.18 9.57 7.56
CA TRP A 16 17.20 8.41 8.47
C TRP A 16 17.91 7.18 7.88
N LEU A 17 17.89 7.04 6.55
CA LEU A 17 18.52 5.92 5.84
C LEU A 17 19.96 6.22 5.38
N GLY A 18 20.47 7.44 5.62
CA GLY A 18 21.83 7.84 5.22
C GLY A 18 22.00 8.12 3.72
N HIS A 19 20.91 8.42 3.01
CA HIS A 19 20.95 8.73 1.58
C HIS A 19 21.39 10.19 1.37
N GLU A 20 22.42 10.40 0.55
CA GLU A 20 22.95 11.74 0.21
C GLU A 20 21.93 12.61 -0.57
N ARG A 21 21.00 11.96 -1.28
CA ARG A 21 20.05 12.59 -2.20
C ARG A 21 18.66 11.99 -2.05
N ALA A 22 17.63 12.82 -1.88
CA ALA A 22 16.25 12.38 -1.65
C ALA A 22 15.65 11.60 -2.82
N GLU A 23 16.20 11.76 -4.02
CA GLU A 23 15.77 11.06 -5.24
C GLU A 23 16.05 9.56 -5.14
N THR A 24 17.05 9.15 -4.37
CA THR A 24 17.42 7.73 -4.21
C THR A 24 16.45 6.95 -3.31
N THR A 25 15.55 7.62 -2.59
CA THR A 25 14.49 6.95 -1.83
C THR A 25 13.21 6.72 -2.64
N GLN A 26 13.21 7.05 -3.93
CA GLN A 26 12.03 6.92 -4.79
C GLN A 26 11.58 5.46 -4.98
N ILE A 27 12.51 4.51 -4.82
CA ILE A 27 12.22 3.07 -4.79
C ILE A 27 11.35 2.65 -3.59
N TYR A 28 11.34 3.43 -2.52
CA TYR A 28 10.57 3.14 -1.31
C TYR A 28 9.16 3.73 -1.33
N VAL A 29 8.79 4.42 -2.42
CA VAL A 29 7.44 4.94 -2.61
C VAL A 29 6.49 3.78 -2.87
N GLU A 30 6.00 3.22 -1.77
CA GLU A 30 4.93 2.26 -1.80
C GLU A 30 3.61 3.01 -1.98
N ALA A 31 2.89 2.69 -3.06
CA ALA A 31 1.53 3.18 -3.23
C ALA A 31 0.65 2.59 -2.12
N THR A 32 -0.15 3.45 -1.49
CA THR A 32 -1.08 3.03 -0.44
C THR A 32 -2.09 2.04 -1.00
N LEU A 33 -2.72 1.25 -0.13
CA LEU A 33 -3.77 0.33 -0.56
C LEU A 33 -4.93 1.11 -1.21
N ALA A 34 -5.28 2.28 -0.68
CA ALA A 34 -6.31 3.16 -1.24
C ALA A 34 -5.94 3.69 -2.64
N MET A 35 -4.67 4.09 -2.86
CA MET A 35 -4.20 4.52 -4.18
C MET A 35 -4.27 3.37 -5.19
N LYS A 36 -3.88 2.16 -4.78
CA LYS A 36 -3.97 0.97 -5.64
C LYS A 36 -5.41 0.63 -5.97
N GLU A 37 -6.33 0.73 -5.02
CA GLU A 37 -7.77 0.52 -5.26
C GLU A 37 -8.35 1.55 -6.22
N GLN A 38 -8.03 2.83 -6.05
CA GLN A 38 -8.48 3.88 -6.97
C GLN A 38 -7.95 3.65 -8.40
N ALA A 39 -6.68 3.25 -8.52
CA ALA A 39 -6.10 2.89 -9.80
C ALA A 39 -6.79 1.67 -10.42
N LEU A 40 -7.05 0.62 -9.63
CA LEU A 40 -7.75 -0.58 -10.08
C LEU A 40 -9.19 -0.30 -10.51
N ALA A 41 -9.90 0.61 -9.82
CA ALA A 41 -11.26 1.01 -10.17
C ALA A 41 -11.35 1.71 -11.54
N MET A 42 -10.25 2.28 -12.03
CA MET A 42 -10.17 2.89 -13.37
C MET A 42 -9.87 1.88 -14.48
N THR A 43 -9.68 0.60 -14.15
CA THR A 43 -9.32 -0.44 -15.11
C THR A 43 -10.42 -1.49 -15.25
N SER A 44 -10.59 -2.05 -16.45
CA SER A 44 -11.44 -3.21 -16.67
C SER A 44 -10.68 -4.50 -16.33
N PRO A 45 -11.20 -5.38 -15.46
CA PRO A 45 -10.54 -6.64 -15.14
C PRO A 45 -10.37 -7.50 -16.39
N ARG A 46 -9.15 -7.97 -16.65
CA ARG A 46 -8.88 -8.92 -17.76
C ARG A 46 -9.33 -10.35 -17.41
N LYS A 47 -9.43 -10.66 -16.12
CA LYS A 47 -9.84 -11.96 -15.57
C LYS A 47 -10.36 -11.75 -14.13
N GLY A 48 -11.54 -12.27 -13.82
CA GLY A 48 -12.19 -12.14 -12.51
C GLY A 48 -13.23 -11.02 -12.45
N ASP A 49 -14.08 -11.08 -11.43
CA ASP A 49 -15.14 -10.11 -11.23
C ASP A 49 -14.59 -8.82 -10.59
N PRO A 50 -15.07 -7.64 -11.03
CA PRO A 50 -14.71 -6.38 -10.40
C PRO A 50 -15.28 -6.33 -8.97
N GLY A 51 -14.46 -5.92 -8.01
CA GLY A 51 -14.90 -5.72 -6.62
C GLY A 51 -13.82 -6.00 -5.59
N ARG A 52 -14.11 -5.66 -4.33
CA ARG A 52 -13.26 -6.07 -3.19
C ARG A 52 -13.56 -7.52 -2.84
N TYR A 53 -12.49 -8.27 -2.56
CA TYR A 53 -12.62 -9.62 -2.04
C TYR A 53 -13.42 -9.63 -0.72
N GLN A 54 -14.43 -10.49 -0.67
CA GLN A 54 -15.20 -10.76 0.54
C GLN A 54 -14.76 -12.11 1.09
N PRO A 55 -14.02 -12.15 2.22
CA PRO A 55 -13.62 -13.41 2.83
C PRO A 55 -14.85 -14.15 3.38
N PRO A 56 -14.87 -15.49 3.30
CA PRO A 56 -15.93 -16.28 3.89
C PRO A 56 -15.87 -16.25 5.43
N ASP A 57 -17.03 -16.40 6.09
CA ASP A 57 -17.17 -16.25 7.54
C ASP A 57 -16.25 -17.18 8.34
N ASN A 58 -15.99 -18.39 7.84
CA ASN A 58 -15.10 -19.35 8.48
C ASN A 58 -13.63 -18.86 8.52
N LEU A 59 -13.18 -18.15 7.47
CA LEU A 59 -11.85 -17.56 7.42
C LEU A 59 -11.75 -16.39 8.42
N LEU A 60 -12.79 -15.54 8.49
CA LEU A 60 -12.84 -14.44 9.45
C LEU A 60 -12.86 -14.95 10.90
N ALA A 61 -13.62 -16.01 11.17
CA ALA A 61 -13.69 -16.63 12.49
C ALA A 61 -12.33 -17.20 12.92
N PHE A 62 -11.63 -17.90 12.02
CA PHE A 62 -10.27 -18.39 12.27
C PHE A 62 -9.30 -17.25 12.58
N LEU A 63 -9.25 -16.22 11.75
CA LEU A 63 -8.34 -15.07 11.93
C LEU A 63 -8.62 -14.29 13.23
N SER A 64 -9.88 -14.23 13.67
CA SER A 64 -10.27 -13.57 14.92
C SER A 64 -9.88 -14.36 16.17
N SER A 65 -9.48 -15.63 16.01
CA SER A 65 -9.09 -16.52 17.10
C SER A 65 -7.58 -16.65 17.31
N LEU A 66 -6.78 -15.96 16.49
CA LEU A 66 -5.32 -15.85 16.60
C LEU A 66 -4.91 -14.62 17.43
#